data_AF-A0A068SC65-F1
#
_entry.id   AF-A0A068SC65-F1
#
_cell.length_a   1.000
_cell.length_b   1.000
_cell.length_c   1.000
_cell.angle_alpha   90.00
_cell.angle_beta   90.00
_cell.angle_gamma   90.00
#
_symmetry.space_group_name_H-M   'P 1'
#
loop_
_entity.id
_entity.type
_entity.pdbx_description
1 polymer ?
#
loop_
_entity_poly.entity_id
_entity_poly.type
_entity_poly.pdbx_seq_one_letter_code
_entity_poly.pdbx_strand_id
1 'polypeptide(L)'
;MDHTSNTTSVSVGDVRANQHITHYDPQHDLNQLQLLFNNGKSALAADQLQDAHDTFDQLQDHLEKKVIPACLALRAYTCQRQEGYQEGLNIANEYTSKKSEDVDGYLLSANMHLLSNRHDAALDVYRRGVKHCDKQHSRYGDLVKYKGRLEEDIKRQNARLIRLLPSEVLHTILSYMERRHLVKLAYTCTAWYELIMNWPGSWHEITVTNDDLFEGEACQRFLNRAPPQYVRRFVVLGSGANQFVQSYAFKKLAGCN
;
A
#
# COMPACT_ATOMS: atom_id res chain seq x y z
N MET A 1 36.49 9.70 20.15
CA MET A 1 35.27 10.51 20.08
C MET A 1 34.25 9.66 19.35
N ASP A 2 33.49 8.90 20.14
CA ASP A 2 32.51 7.93 19.65
C ASP A 2 31.28 8.66 19.13
N HIS A 3 31.12 8.70 17.81
CA HIS A 3 29.84 9.02 17.19
C HIS A 3 28.99 7.76 17.11
N THR A 4 28.48 7.32 18.27
CA THR A 4 27.30 6.45 18.30
C THR A 4 26.10 7.29 17.88
N SER A 5 25.91 7.41 16.56
CA SER A 5 24.66 7.88 15.98
C SER A 5 23.60 6.84 16.32
N ASN A 6 22.95 7.06 17.46
CA ASN A 6 21.79 6.34 17.93
C ASN A 6 20.67 6.58 16.91
N THR A 7 20.70 5.80 15.84
CA THR A 7 19.70 5.83 14.78
C THR A 7 18.52 5.08 15.35
N THR A 8 17.69 5.79 16.11
CA THR A 8 16.38 5.31 16.52
C THR A 8 15.64 4.93 15.24
N SER A 9 15.63 3.64 14.91
CA SER A 9 14.65 3.08 14.01
C SER A 9 13.31 3.28 14.70
N VAL A 10 12.64 4.38 14.38
CA VAL A 10 11.32 4.68 14.91
C VAL A 10 10.41 3.60 14.34
N SER A 11 10.11 2.59 15.17
CA SER A 11 9.08 1.60 14.89
C SER A 11 7.79 2.34 14.58
N VAL A 12 7.36 2.30 13.32
CA VAL A 12 6.07 2.87 12.90
C VAL A 12 4.92 1.99 13.41
N GLY A 13 5.20 0.73 13.74
CA GLY A 13 4.25 -0.15 14.42
C GLY A 13 4.14 0.19 15.90
N ASP A 14 2.91 0.28 16.40
CA ASP A 14 2.62 0.53 17.80
C ASP A 14 1.65 -0.54 18.33
N VAL A 15 2.08 -1.28 19.36
CA VAL A 15 1.29 -2.33 20.00
C VAL A 15 -0.02 -1.79 20.59
N ARG A 16 -0.17 -0.47 20.74
CA ARG A 16 -1.38 0.22 21.21
C ARG A 16 -2.17 0.97 20.13
N ALA A 17 -1.74 0.97 18.86
CA ALA A 17 -2.39 1.73 17.77
C ALA A 17 -3.89 1.41 17.57
N ASN A 18 -4.33 0.25 18.04
CA ASN A 18 -5.70 -0.27 17.91
C ASN A 18 -6.38 -0.50 19.26
N GLN A 19 -5.94 0.19 20.31
CA GLN A 19 -6.50 0.05 21.65
C GLN A 19 -8.00 0.42 21.71
N HIS A 20 -8.50 1.25 20.80
CA HIS A 20 -9.92 1.62 20.78
C HIS A 20 -10.86 0.42 20.63
N ILE A 21 -10.39 -0.69 20.04
CA ILE A 21 -11.14 -1.94 19.89
C ILE A 21 -11.58 -2.50 21.25
N THR A 22 -10.84 -2.21 22.33
CA THR A 22 -11.20 -2.68 23.68
C THR A 22 -12.38 -1.91 24.28
N HIS A 23 -12.83 -0.81 23.67
CA HIS A 23 -14.04 -0.09 24.12
C HIS A 23 -15.33 -0.68 23.58
N TYR A 24 -15.27 -1.77 22.81
CA TYR A 24 -16.46 -2.50 22.39
C TYR A 24 -17.24 -2.99 23.62
N ASP A 25 -18.48 -2.51 23.75
CA ASP A 25 -19.42 -2.96 24.78
C ASP A 25 -20.31 -4.08 24.22
N PRO A 26 -20.07 -5.35 24.61
CA PRO A 26 -20.84 -6.48 24.08
C PRO A 26 -22.29 -6.49 24.60
N GLN A 27 -22.64 -5.73 25.65
CA GLN A 27 -23.91 -5.92 26.35
C GLN A 27 -25.11 -5.62 25.46
N HIS A 28 -25.03 -4.57 24.64
CA HIS A 28 -26.09 -4.23 23.70
C HIS A 28 -26.34 -5.36 22.69
N ASP A 29 -25.27 -5.88 22.08
CA ASP A 29 -25.37 -6.93 21.08
C ASP A 29 -25.83 -8.25 21.68
N LEU A 30 -25.38 -8.61 22.88
CA LEU A 30 -25.83 -9.81 23.60
C LEU A 30 -27.33 -9.75 23.93
N ASN A 31 -27.81 -8.60 24.41
CA ASN A 31 -29.24 -8.40 24.68
C ASN A 31 -30.07 -8.54 23.40
N GLN A 32 -29.60 -7.99 22.28
CA GLN A 32 -30.28 -8.07 20.99
C GLN A 32 -30.34 -9.52 20.47
N LEU A 33 -29.23 -10.27 20.58
CA LEU A 33 -29.20 -11.68 20.21
C LEU A 33 -30.18 -12.51 21.05
N GLN A 34 -30.22 -12.27 22.36
CA GLN A 34 -31.14 -12.98 23.25
C GLN A 34 -32.60 -12.67 22.91
N LEU A 35 -32.92 -11.41 22.60
CA LEU A 35 -34.25 -11.00 22.17
C LEU A 35 -34.66 -11.70 20.87
N LEU A 36 -33.82 -11.66 19.83
CA LEU A 36 -34.10 -12.29 18.54
C LEU A 36 -34.28 -13.81 18.70
N PHE A 37 -33.41 -14.47 19.47
CA PHE A 37 -33.51 -15.90 19.71
C PHE A 37 -34.81 -16.28 20.44
N ASN A 38 -35.20 -15.53 21.47
CA ASN A 38 -36.44 -15.76 22.19
C ASN A 38 -37.68 -15.52 21.31
N ASN A 39 -37.67 -14.45 20.49
CA ASN A 39 -38.77 -14.15 19.57
C ASN A 39 -38.93 -15.26 18.52
N GLY A 40 -37.83 -15.73 17.93
CA GLY A 40 -37.85 -16.84 16.96
C GLY A 40 -38.40 -18.13 17.59
N LYS A 41 -37.99 -18.44 18.84
CA LYS A 41 -38.55 -19.57 19.60
C LYS A 41 -40.04 -19.42 19.89
N SER A 42 -40.49 -18.23 20.27
CA SER A 42 -41.91 -17.96 20.53
C SER A 42 -42.75 -18.09 19.26
N ALA A 43 -42.26 -17.58 18.12
CA ALA A 43 -42.92 -17.73 16.83
C ALA A 43 -43.01 -19.21 16.40
N LEU A 44 -41.95 -19.99 16.59
CA LEU A 44 -41.97 -21.44 16.35
C LEU A 44 -43.01 -22.15 17.24
N ALA A 45 -43.08 -21.81 18.52
CA ALA A 45 -44.04 -22.40 19.44
C ALA A 45 -45.50 -22.05 19.09
N ALA A 46 -45.72 -20.93 18.40
CA ALA A 46 -47.01 -20.48 17.91
C ALA A 46 -47.34 -20.98 16.49
N ASP A 47 -46.52 -21.85 15.89
CA ASP A 47 -46.63 -22.33 14.50
C ASP A 47 -46.59 -21.21 13.44
N GLN A 48 -46.00 -20.06 13.79
CA GLN A 48 -45.77 -18.93 12.89
C GLN A 48 -44.42 -19.12 12.19
N LEU A 49 -44.36 -20.07 11.26
CA LEU A 49 -43.10 -20.54 10.66
C LEU A 49 -42.35 -19.45 9.88
N GLN A 50 -43.06 -18.56 9.16
CA GLN A 50 -42.43 -17.48 8.42
C GLN A 50 -41.80 -16.44 9.36
N ASP A 51 -42.52 -16.03 10.40
CA ASP A 51 -42.01 -15.06 11.39
C ASP A 51 -40.79 -15.62 12.12
N ALA A 52 -40.82 -16.93 12.45
CA ALA A 52 -39.68 -17.62 13.04
C ALA A 52 -38.47 -17.61 12.10
N HIS A 53 -38.67 -17.98 10.83
CA HIS A 53 -37.63 -17.97 9.81
C HIS A 53 -36.98 -16.58 9.68
N ASP A 54 -37.79 -15.54 9.46
CA ASP A 54 -37.32 -14.17 9.29
C ASP A 54 -36.58 -13.65 10.54
N THR A 55 -37.01 -14.08 11.73
CA THR A 55 -36.34 -13.73 12.99
C THR A 55 -34.99 -14.42 13.13
N PHE A 56 -34.87 -15.69 12.72
CA PHE A 56 -33.59 -16.40 12.74
C PHE A 56 -32.62 -15.88 11.67
N ASP A 57 -33.11 -15.45 10.51
CA ASP A 57 -32.29 -14.76 9.51
C ASP A 57 -31.72 -13.45 10.08
N GLN A 58 -32.54 -12.65 10.78
CA GLN A 58 -32.06 -11.45 11.46
C GLN A 58 -31.04 -11.76 12.56
N LEU A 59 -31.23 -12.85 13.32
CA LEU A 59 -30.28 -13.32 14.32
C LEU A 59 -28.94 -13.68 13.68
N GLN A 60 -28.96 -14.44 12.59
CA GLN A 60 -27.77 -14.82 11.85
C GLN A 60 -27.06 -13.59 11.29
N ASP A 61 -27.80 -12.65 10.69
CA ASP A 61 -27.24 -11.42 10.13
C ASP A 61 -26.55 -10.57 11.21
N HIS A 62 -27.16 -10.45 12.40
CA HIS A 62 -26.57 -9.72 13.52
C HIS A 62 -25.29 -10.38 14.04
N LEU A 63 -25.26 -11.72 14.12
CA LEU A 63 -24.06 -12.47 14.47
C LEU A 63 -22.93 -12.24 13.48
N GLU A 64 -23.21 -12.42 12.19
CA GLU A 64 -22.22 -12.37 11.12
C GLU A 64 -21.68 -10.95 10.88
N LYS A 65 -22.54 -9.93 10.95
CA LYS A 65 -22.17 -8.56 10.64
C LYS A 65 -21.71 -7.75 11.85
N LYS A 66 -22.04 -8.13 13.08
CA LYS A 66 -21.64 -7.35 14.27
C LYS A 66 -20.74 -8.14 15.20
N VAL A 67 -21.24 -9.24 15.75
CA VAL A 67 -20.58 -9.93 16.88
C VAL A 67 -19.32 -10.65 16.44
N ILE A 68 -19.36 -11.43 15.36
CA ILE A 68 -18.18 -12.17 14.86
C ILE A 68 -17.04 -11.20 14.50
N PRO A 69 -17.27 -10.13 13.71
CA PRO A 69 -16.23 -9.13 13.44
C PRO A 69 -15.65 -8.49 14.71
N ALA A 70 -16.48 -8.12 15.70
CA ALA A 70 -15.98 -7.56 16.96
C ALA A 70 -15.05 -8.55 17.69
N CYS A 71 -15.43 -9.83 17.76
CA CYS A 71 -14.59 -10.89 18.32
C CYS A 71 -13.27 -11.06 17.55
N LEU A 72 -13.31 -11.05 16.22
CA LEU A 72 -12.10 -11.15 15.38
C LEU A 72 -11.17 -9.96 15.62
N ALA A 73 -11.71 -8.74 15.71
CA ALA A 73 -10.93 -7.54 16.00
C ALA A 73 -10.24 -7.62 17.38
N LEU A 74 -10.97 -8.03 18.43
CA LEU A 74 -10.43 -8.23 19.77
C LEU A 74 -9.35 -9.33 19.81
N ARG A 75 -9.58 -10.46 19.11
CA ARG A 75 -8.60 -11.55 18.99
C ARG A 75 -7.34 -11.11 18.25
N ALA A 76 -7.48 -10.45 17.10
CA ALA A 76 -6.34 -9.91 16.36
C ALA A 76 -5.53 -8.93 17.22
N TYR A 77 -6.20 -8.01 17.92
CA TYR A 77 -5.54 -7.09 18.85
C TYR A 77 -4.83 -7.82 20.01
N THR A 78 -5.39 -8.93 20.50
CA THR A 78 -4.77 -9.76 21.54
C THR A 78 -3.50 -10.45 21.02
N CYS A 79 -3.54 -11.02 19.81
CA CYS A 79 -2.35 -11.56 19.15
C CYS A 79 -1.27 -10.48 18.96
N GLN A 80 -1.67 -9.24 18.62
CA GLN A 80 -0.76 -8.10 18.52
C GLN A 80 0.01 -7.88 19.83
N ARG A 81 -0.73 -7.97 20.94
CA ARG A 81 -0.24 -7.74 22.30
C ARG A 81 0.68 -8.85 22.80
N GLN A 82 0.52 -10.05 22.26
CA GLN A 82 1.30 -11.25 22.58
C GLN A 82 2.43 -11.52 21.56
N GLU A 83 2.68 -10.59 20.64
CA GLU A 83 3.70 -10.73 19.59
C GLU A 83 3.43 -11.87 18.58
N GLY A 84 2.20 -12.41 18.57
CA GLY A 84 1.71 -13.42 17.63
C GLY A 84 1.31 -12.81 16.28
N TYR A 85 2.21 -12.06 15.64
CA TYR A 85 1.85 -11.20 14.49
C TYR A 85 1.30 -11.95 13.28
N GLN A 86 1.80 -13.16 13.00
CA GLN A 86 1.33 -13.94 11.85
C GLN A 86 -0.09 -14.49 12.07
N GLU A 87 -0.38 -14.94 13.29
CA GLU A 87 -1.74 -15.37 13.68
C GLU A 87 -2.69 -14.16 13.67
N GLY A 88 -2.27 -13.05 14.29
CA GLY A 88 -3.03 -11.81 14.31
C GLY A 88 -3.33 -11.28 12.90
N LEU A 89 -2.39 -11.43 11.96
CA LEU A 89 -2.58 -11.06 10.55
C LEU A 89 -3.63 -11.95 9.87
N ASN A 90 -3.60 -13.26 10.11
CA ASN A 90 -4.61 -14.18 9.56
C ASN A 90 -6.02 -13.81 10.06
N ILE A 91 -6.14 -13.49 11.35
CA ILE A 91 -7.41 -13.07 11.97
C ILE A 91 -7.85 -11.71 11.42
N ALA A 92 -6.94 -10.74 11.27
CA ALA A 92 -7.27 -9.43 10.69
C ALA A 92 -7.70 -9.54 9.20
N ASN A 93 -7.13 -10.49 8.45
CA ASN A 93 -7.55 -10.77 7.08
C ASN A 93 -8.93 -11.42 7.03
N GLU A 94 -9.24 -12.33 7.95
CA GLU A 94 -10.59 -12.90 8.09
C GLU A 94 -11.62 -11.83 8.48
N TYR A 95 -11.26 -10.91 9.39
CA TYR A 95 -12.08 -9.75 9.69
C TYR A 95 -12.36 -8.93 8.42
N THR A 96 -11.31 -8.62 7.65
CA THR A 96 -11.41 -7.78 6.45
C THR A 96 -12.20 -8.49 5.33
N SER A 97 -12.19 -9.81 5.26
CA SER A 97 -13.02 -10.54 4.29
C SER A 97 -14.51 -10.50 4.64
N LYS A 98 -14.85 -10.46 5.93
CA LYS A 98 -16.22 -10.30 6.43
C LYS A 98 -16.70 -8.85 6.40
N LYS A 99 -15.80 -7.89 6.60
CA LYS A 99 -16.05 -6.45 6.60
C LYS A 99 -15.02 -5.70 5.77
N SER A 100 -15.15 -5.81 4.45
CA SER A 100 -14.20 -5.21 3.50
C SER A 100 -14.22 -3.68 3.46
N GLU A 101 -15.29 -3.05 3.93
CA GLU A 101 -15.43 -1.60 3.96
C GLU A 101 -15.00 -0.99 5.31
N ASP A 102 -14.75 -1.84 6.32
CA ASP A 102 -14.39 -1.40 7.67
C ASP A 102 -12.89 -1.08 7.77
N VAL A 103 -12.60 0.11 8.29
CA VAL A 103 -11.23 0.64 8.38
C VAL A 103 -10.39 -0.13 9.39
N ASP A 104 -11.00 -0.66 10.45
CA ASP A 104 -10.25 -1.28 11.55
C ASP A 104 -9.52 -2.55 11.12
N GLY A 105 -10.07 -3.30 10.17
CA GLY A 105 -9.43 -4.49 9.59
C GLY A 105 -8.08 -4.16 8.92
N TYR A 106 -8.07 -3.11 8.11
CA TYR A 106 -6.86 -2.65 7.43
C TYR A 106 -5.85 -2.05 8.41
N LEU A 107 -6.30 -1.27 9.40
CA LEU A 107 -5.42 -0.69 10.42
C LEU A 107 -4.77 -1.76 11.30
N LEU A 108 -5.52 -2.81 11.69
CA LEU A 108 -4.97 -3.97 12.40
C LEU A 108 -3.92 -4.69 11.53
N SER A 109 -4.30 -5.07 10.32
CA SER A 109 -3.43 -5.83 9.40
C SER A 109 -2.14 -5.07 9.06
N ALA A 110 -2.24 -3.76 8.77
CA ALA A 110 -1.07 -2.93 8.49
C ALA A 110 -0.16 -2.79 9.72
N ASN A 111 -0.72 -2.59 10.91
CA ASN A 111 0.08 -2.48 12.13
C ASN A 111 0.82 -3.79 12.46
N MET A 112 0.21 -4.96 12.21
CA MET A 112 0.89 -6.26 12.33
C MET A 112 2.10 -6.36 11.39
N HIS A 113 1.95 -5.90 10.14
CA HIS A 113 3.06 -5.86 9.19
C HIS A 113 4.18 -4.92 9.66
N LEU A 114 3.83 -3.75 10.21
CA LEU A 114 4.81 -2.80 10.76
C LEU A 114 5.56 -3.38 11.96
N LEU A 115 4.85 -4.01 12.90
CA LEU A 115 5.47 -4.71 14.04
C LEU A 115 6.36 -5.89 13.59
N SER A 116 6.08 -6.47 12.42
CA SER A 116 6.91 -7.50 11.78
C SER A 116 8.02 -6.92 10.87
N ASN A 117 8.27 -5.62 10.89
CA ASN A 117 9.24 -4.91 10.06
C ASN A 117 9.00 -5.03 8.53
N ARG A 118 7.77 -5.35 8.11
CA ARG A 118 7.36 -5.51 6.69
C ARG A 118 6.67 -4.24 6.18
N HIS A 119 7.45 -3.18 5.96
CA HIS A 119 6.94 -1.85 5.61
C HIS A 119 6.20 -1.82 4.25
N ASP A 120 6.70 -2.50 3.22
CA ASP A 120 6.04 -2.54 1.91
C ASP A 120 4.67 -3.22 1.96
N ALA A 121 4.58 -4.36 2.69
CA ALA A 121 3.33 -5.07 2.88
C ALA A 121 2.31 -4.23 3.67
N ALA A 122 2.76 -3.53 4.72
CA ALA A 122 1.92 -2.60 5.46
C ALA A 122 1.37 -1.48 4.56
N LEU A 123 2.22 -0.92 3.70
CA LEU A 123 1.82 0.11 2.75
C LEU A 123 0.78 -0.39 1.74
N ASP A 124 0.93 -1.61 1.25
CA ASP A 124 -0.04 -2.23 0.36
C ASP A 124 -1.39 -2.48 1.05
N VAL A 125 -1.38 -2.86 2.33
CA VAL A 125 -2.62 -2.94 3.14
C VAL A 125 -3.28 -1.56 3.25
N TYR A 126 -2.53 -0.51 3.57
CA TYR A 126 -3.07 0.85 3.62
C TYR A 126 -3.63 1.33 2.28
N ARG A 127 -2.95 1.04 1.17
CA ARG A 127 -3.43 1.38 -0.18
C ARG A 127 -4.75 0.68 -0.51
N ARG A 128 -4.87 -0.61 -0.16
CA ARG A 128 -6.13 -1.36 -0.32
C ARG A 128 -7.23 -0.75 0.55
N GLY A 129 -6.95 -0.46 1.82
CA GLY A 129 -7.93 0.16 2.71
C GLY A 129 -8.44 1.51 2.19
N VAL A 130 -7.55 2.41 1.76
CA VAL A 130 -7.96 3.73 1.22
C VAL A 130 -8.87 3.60 -0.02
N LYS A 131 -8.70 2.53 -0.81
CA LYS A 131 -9.51 2.25 -2.00
C LYS A 131 -10.88 1.66 -1.68
N HIS A 132 -10.99 0.86 -0.63
CA HIS A 132 -12.17 0.03 -0.36
C HIS A 132 -13.00 0.47 0.85
N CYS A 133 -12.42 1.19 1.81
CA CYS A 133 -13.12 1.59 3.03
C CYS A 133 -14.11 2.74 2.81
N ASP A 134 -15.13 2.77 3.67
CA ASP A 134 -16.04 3.90 3.76
C ASP A 134 -15.31 5.16 4.27
N LYS A 135 -15.47 6.26 3.53
CA LYS A 135 -14.90 7.57 3.85
C LYS A 135 -15.56 8.24 5.05
N GLN A 136 -16.78 7.82 5.41
CA GLN A 136 -17.51 8.36 6.57
C GLN A 136 -17.09 7.69 7.88
N HIS A 137 -16.34 6.59 7.82
CA HIS A 137 -15.85 5.92 9.01
C HIS A 137 -14.95 6.86 9.83
N SER A 138 -15.16 6.90 11.15
CA SER A 138 -14.50 7.85 12.08
C SER A 138 -12.96 7.83 11.99
N ARG A 139 -12.39 6.67 11.67
CA ARG A 139 -10.94 6.44 11.55
C ARG A 139 -10.39 6.47 10.13
N TYR A 140 -11.20 6.77 9.11
CA TYR A 140 -10.71 6.83 7.74
C TYR A 140 -9.57 7.87 7.59
N GLY A 141 -9.65 8.97 8.32
CA GLY A 141 -8.58 9.98 8.38
C GLY A 141 -7.24 9.41 8.89
N ASP A 142 -7.27 8.53 9.90
CA ASP A 142 -6.07 7.87 10.43
C ASP A 142 -5.43 6.97 9.37
N LEU A 143 -6.24 6.21 8.64
CA LEU A 143 -5.80 5.35 7.56
C LEU A 143 -5.03 6.12 6.47
N VAL A 144 -5.59 7.24 6.00
CA VAL A 144 -4.95 8.10 5.00
C VAL A 144 -3.68 8.73 5.56
N LYS A 145 -3.71 9.20 6.80
CA LYS A 145 -2.56 9.80 7.48
C LYS A 145 -1.41 8.81 7.63
N TYR A 146 -1.67 7.60 8.09
CA TYR A 146 -0.64 6.57 8.28
C TYR A 146 -0.07 6.07 6.96
N LYS A 147 -0.90 5.94 5.93
CA LYS A 147 -0.42 5.68 4.56
C LYS A 147 0.60 6.74 4.12
N GLY A 148 0.21 8.03 4.18
CA GLY A 148 1.07 9.12 3.71
C GLY A 148 2.36 9.24 4.51
N ARG A 149 2.30 9.05 5.84
CA ARG A 149 3.48 9.02 6.70
C ARG A 149 4.44 7.89 6.31
N LEU A 150 3.92 6.68 6.12
CA LEU A 150 4.73 5.53 5.74
C LEU A 150 5.36 5.70 4.35
N GLU A 151 4.63 6.26 3.38
CA GLU A 151 5.17 6.57 2.05
C GLU A 151 6.35 7.56 2.13
N GLU A 152 6.21 8.61 2.94
CA GLU A 152 7.27 9.59 3.15
C GLU A 152 8.48 9.00 3.91
N ASP A 153 8.24 8.15 4.91
CA ASP A 153 9.30 7.50 5.67
C ASP A 153 10.11 6.53 4.78
N ILE A 154 9.44 5.71 3.96
CA ILE A 154 10.10 4.84 2.97
C ILE A 154 10.89 5.68 1.96
N LYS A 155 10.30 6.77 1.45
CA LYS A 155 10.98 7.69 0.51
C LYS A 155 12.24 8.27 1.14
N ARG A 156 12.16 8.75 2.38
CA ARG A 156 13.28 9.34 3.12
C ARG A 156 14.37 8.32 3.40
N GLN A 157 14.01 7.10 3.80
CA GLN A 157 14.97 6.02 4.03
C GLN A 157 15.73 5.68 2.76
N ASN A 158 15.02 5.51 1.64
CA ASN A 158 15.63 5.23 0.34
C ASN A 158 16.56 6.37 -0.10
N ALA A 159 16.14 7.63 0.04
CA ALA A 159 16.97 8.79 -0.27
C ALA A 159 18.23 8.86 0.62
N ARG A 160 18.11 8.52 1.91
CA ARG A 160 19.27 8.45 2.82
C ARG A 160 20.27 7.40 2.39
N LEU A 161 19.81 6.20 2.02
CA LEU A 161 20.69 5.11 1.55
C LEU A 161 21.47 5.52 0.30
N ILE A 162 20.82 6.19 -0.65
CA ILE A 162 21.47 6.72 -1.86
C ILE A 162 22.53 7.77 -1.47
N ARG A 163 22.22 8.66 -0.52
CA ARG A 163 23.14 9.73 -0.06
C ARG A 163 24.34 9.21 0.75
N LEU A 164 24.38 7.95 1.15
CA LEU A 164 25.57 7.38 1.79
C LEU A 164 26.75 7.25 0.80
N LEU A 165 26.45 7.20 -0.50
CA LEU A 165 27.48 7.18 -1.53
C LEU A 165 27.86 8.62 -1.92
N PRO A 166 29.16 8.95 -1.97
CA PRO A 166 29.62 10.21 -2.53
C PRO A 166 29.09 10.41 -3.96
N SER A 167 28.81 11.66 -4.32
CA SER A 167 28.18 11.99 -5.60
C SER A 167 29.02 11.54 -6.81
N GLU A 168 30.34 11.53 -6.66
CA GLU A 168 31.33 11.11 -7.65
C GLU A 168 31.28 9.60 -7.87
N VAL A 169 31.08 8.83 -6.80
CA VAL A 169 30.94 7.38 -6.85
C VAL A 169 29.63 7.02 -7.55
N LEU A 170 28.52 7.69 -7.19
CA LEU A 170 27.25 7.54 -7.88
C LEU A 170 27.37 7.87 -9.37
N HIS A 171 27.99 9.00 -9.72
CA HIS A 171 28.20 9.39 -11.11
C HIS A 171 29.00 8.33 -11.87
N THR A 172 30.07 7.82 -11.27
CA THR A 172 30.91 6.79 -11.87
C THR A 172 30.10 5.51 -12.11
N ILE A 173 29.40 4.99 -11.09
CA ILE A 173 28.56 3.79 -11.22
C ILE A 173 27.52 3.98 -12.32
N LEU A 174 26.75 5.07 -12.27
CA LEU A 174 25.70 5.34 -13.25
C LEU A 174 26.26 5.51 -14.68
N SER A 175 27.48 6.04 -14.85
CA SER A 175 28.14 6.18 -16.16
C SER A 175 28.55 4.86 -16.80
N TYR A 176 28.74 3.81 -16.00
CA TYR A 176 29.02 2.46 -16.51
C TYR A 176 27.77 1.60 -16.72
N MET A 177 26.59 2.07 -16.29
CA MET A 177 25.35 1.31 -16.45
C MET A 177 24.72 1.57 -17.82
N GLU A 178 24.37 0.49 -18.51
CA GLU A 178 23.51 0.57 -19.69
C GLU A 178 22.12 1.10 -19.34
N ARG A 179 21.44 1.72 -20.32
CA ARG A 179 20.14 2.37 -20.09
C ARG A 179 19.09 1.41 -19.53
N ARG A 180 19.04 0.16 -19.99
CA ARG A 180 18.08 -0.84 -19.48
C ARG A 180 18.25 -1.06 -17.98
N HIS A 181 19.49 -1.05 -17.49
CA HIS A 181 19.78 -1.16 -16.07
C HIS A 181 19.44 0.12 -15.30
N LEU A 182 19.66 1.30 -15.89
CA LEU A 182 19.21 2.58 -15.31
C LEU A 182 17.68 2.63 -15.18
N VAL A 183 16.94 2.15 -16.20
CA VAL A 183 15.47 2.06 -16.14
C VAL A 183 15.07 1.12 -14.99
N LYS A 184 15.62 -0.11 -14.96
CA LYS A 184 15.34 -1.06 -13.86
C LYS A 184 15.63 -0.46 -12.49
N LEU A 185 16.77 0.22 -12.33
CA LEU A 185 17.16 0.89 -11.09
C LEU A 185 16.19 2.02 -10.72
N ALA A 186 15.79 2.85 -11.68
CA ALA A 186 14.81 3.92 -11.49
C ALA A 186 13.44 3.40 -11.04
N TYR A 187 13.05 2.20 -11.47
CA TYR A 187 11.80 1.57 -11.05
C TYR A 187 11.86 0.87 -9.68
N THR A 188 13.04 0.77 -9.05
CA THR A 188 13.15 0.15 -7.71
C THR A 188 12.55 1.03 -6.61
N CYS A 189 12.76 2.34 -6.64
CA CYS A 189 12.16 3.28 -5.71
C CYS A 189 12.14 4.71 -6.26
N THR A 190 11.29 5.56 -5.67
CA THR A 190 11.13 6.97 -6.08
C THR A 190 12.41 7.79 -5.95
N ALA A 191 13.28 7.47 -4.99
CA ALA A 191 14.54 8.19 -4.80
C ALA A 191 15.56 7.86 -5.92
N TRP A 192 15.66 6.61 -6.34
CA TRP A 192 16.45 6.22 -7.51
C TRP A 192 15.88 6.84 -8.79
N TYR A 193 14.55 6.81 -8.93
CA TYR A 193 13.87 7.47 -10.02
C TYR A 193 14.24 8.95 -10.12
N GLU A 194 14.07 9.72 -9.04
CA GLU A 194 14.40 11.14 -8.99
C GLU A 194 15.89 11.40 -9.28
N LEU A 195 16.79 10.58 -8.72
CA LEU A 195 18.23 10.72 -8.97
C LEU A 195 18.57 10.53 -10.46
N ILE A 196 18.12 9.42 -11.05
CA ILE A 196 18.43 9.06 -12.44
C ILE A 196 17.79 10.07 -13.39
N MET A 197 16.54 10.47 -13.14
CA MET A 197 15.85 11.43 -13.99
C MET A 197 16.53 12.81 -14.01
N ASN A 198 17.15 13.21 -12.90
CA ASN A 198 17.86 14.47 -12.79
C ASN A 198 19.36 14.36 -13.13
N TRP A 199 19.89 13.15 -13.35
CA TRP A 199 21.31 12.96 -13.65
C TRP A 199 21.59 13.26 -15.14
N PRO A 200 22.43 14.27 -15.46
CA PRO A 200 22.66 14.68 -16.85
C PRO A 200 23.26 13.59 -17.75
N GLY A 201 23.97 12.62 -17.16
CA GLY A 201 24.58 11.51 -17.90
C GLY A 201 23.56 10.53 -18.49
N SER A 202 22.36 10.41 -17.91
CA SER A 202 21.30 9.50 -18.43
C SER A 202 20.75 9.89 -19.79
N TRP A 203 20.91 11.16 -20.18
CA TRP A 203 20.18 11.73 -21.31
C TRP A 203 21.08 12.16 -22.47
N HIS A 204 22.40 12.18 -22.26
CA HIS A 204 23.35 12.69 -23.26
C HIS A 204 23.22 11.98 -24.61
N GLU A 205 23.10 10.65 -24.60
CA GLU A 205 22.96 9.83 -25.80
C GLU A 205 21.85 8.79 -25.62
N ILE A 206 20.71 9.04 -26.27
CA ILE A 206 19.54 8.17 -26.24
C ILE A 206 19.45 7.41 -27.57
N THR A 207 20.06 6.24 -27.63
CA THR A 207 19.84 5.23 -28.68
C THR A 207 18.65 4.34 -28.31
N VAL A 208 17.52 4.47 -29.00
CA VAL A 208 16.35 3.59 -28.87
C VAL A 208 16.45 2.49 -29.93
N THR A 209 16.51 1.25 -29.48
CA THR A 209 16.51 0.06 -30.35
C THR A 209 15.11 -0.54 -30.45
N ASN A 210 14.86 -1.38 -31.45
CA ASN A 210 13.61 -2.14 -31.55
C ASN A 210 13.30 -2.90 -30.25
N ASP A 211 14.30 -3.50 -29.61
CA ASP A 211 14.15 -4.21 -28.35
C ASP A 211 13.62 -3.32 -27.23
N ASP A 212 14.01 -2.04 -27.17
CA ASP A 212 13.51 -1.09 -26.15
C ASP A 212 12.03 -0.72 -26.36
N LEU A 213 11.51 -0.91 -27.58
CA LEU A 213 10.09 -0.79 -27.91
C LEU A 213 9.31 -2.06 -27.57
N PHE A 214 9.97 -3.23 -27.63
CA PHE A 214 9.38 -4.53 -27.28
C PHE A 214 9.49 -4.86 -25.77
N GLU A 215 10.48 -4.32 -25.05
CA GLU A 215 10.70 -4.52 -23.61
C GLU A 215 9.66 -3.81 -22.71
N GLY A 216 8.63 -3.18 -23.31
CA GLY A 216 7.37 -2.89 -22.64
C GLY A 216 7.17 -1.43 -22.20
N GLU A 217 5.97 -1.19 -21.68
CA GLU A 217 5.42 0.13 -21.35
C GLU A 217 6.32 0.96 -20.41
N ALA A 218 7.17 0.32 -19.61
CA ALA A 218 8.09 0.96 -18.67
C ALA A 218 9.20 1.77 -19.35
N CYS A 219 9.89 1.20 -20.34
CA CYS A 219 10.92 1.92 -21.11
C CYS A 219 10.31 3.12 -21.86
N GLN A 220 9.12 2.93 -22.42
CA GLN A 220 8.40 3.99 -23.12
C GLN A 220 7.98 5.14 -22.19
N ARG A 221 7.41 4.83 -21.02
CA ARG A 221 7.05 5.81 -19.98
C ARG A 221 8.29 6.55 -19.43
N PHE A 222 9.41 5.85 -19.27
CA PHE A 222 10.67 6.43 -18.83
C PHE A 222 11.21 7.45 -19.86
N LEU A 223 11.26 7.06 -21.14
CA LEU A 223 11.68 7.94 -22.23
C LEU A 223 10.74 9.16 -22.38
N ASN A 224 9.42 8.97 -22.30
CA ASN A 224 8.44 10.06 -22.39
C ASN A 224 8.66 11.18 -21.36
N ARG A 225 9.31 10.87 -20.24
CA ARG A 225 9.59 11.82 -19.17
C ARG A 225 10.99 12.45 -19.23
N ALA A 226 11.81 12.12 -20.23
CA ALA A 226 13.14 12.70 -20.32
C ALA A 226 13.07 14.24 -20.37
N PRO A 227 13.95 14.94 -19.63
CA PRO A 227 14.06 16.40 -19.73
C PRO A 227 14.62 16.76 -21.11
N PRO A 228 13.91 17.55 -21.94
CA PRO A 228 14.36 17.89 -23.29
C PRO A 228 15.71 18.60 -23.29
N GLN A 229 16.04 19.35 -22.23
CA GLN A 229 17.31 20.08 -22.11
C GLN A 229 18.56 19.19 -22.03
N TYR A 230 18.43 17.89 -21.74
CA TYR A 230 19.58 17.00 -21.58
C TYR A 230 19.75 16.01 -22.73
N VAL A 231 18.79 15.93 -23.65
CA VAL A 231 18.86 15.05 -24.82
C VAL A 231 19.71 15.69 -25.91
N ARG A 232 20.97 15.26 -26.04
CA ARG A 232 21.88 15.81 -27.07
C ARG A 232 21.85 15.02 -28.37
N ARG A 233 21.66 13.70 -28.28
CA ARG A 233 21.59 12.83 -29.44
C ARG A 233 20.50 11.79 -29.25
N PHE A 234 19.58 11.72 -30.20
CA PHE A 234 18.51 10.72 -30.23
C PHE A 234 18.69 9.87 -31.50
N VAL A 235 19.01 8.59 -31.33
CA VAL A 235 19.25 7.65 -32.44
C VAL A 235 18.23 6.54 -32.35
N VAL A 236 17.66 6.18 -33.49
CA VAL A 236 16.61 5.17 -33.57
C VAL A 236 17.11 4.08 -34.50
N LEU A 237 17.16 2.86 -34.00
CA LEU A 237 17.63 1.70 -34.76
C LEU A 237 16.48 0.70 -34.92
N GLY A 238 15.87 0.68 -36.11
CA GLY A 238 14.86 -0.31 -36.49
C GLY A 238 13.70 0.20 -37.36
N SER A 239 13.11 -0.70 -38.17
CA SER A 239 12.03 -0.41 -39.13
C SER A 239 10.64 -0.17 -38.51
N GLY A 240 10.41 -0.58 -37.26
CA GLY A 240 9.13 -0.40 -36.53
C GLY A 240 9.06 0.87 -35.67
N ALA A 241 10.17 1.59 -35.52
CA ALA A 241 10.29 2.71 -34.59
C ALA A 241 9.67 4.03 -35.09
N ASN A 242 9.18 4.06 -36.33
CA ASN A 242 8.79 5.29 -37.02
C ASN A 242 7.63 6.06 -36.33
N GLN A 243 6.63 5.37 -35.78
CA GLN A 243 5.49 6.03 -35.11
C GLN A 243 5.84 6.60 -33.72
N PHE A 244 6.60 5.86 -32.90
CA PHE A 244 7.00 6.33 -31.56
C PHE A 244 7.93 7.54 -31.65
N VAL A 245 8.86 7.49 -32.59
CA VAL A 245 9.86 8.54 -32.82
C VAL A 245 9.22 9.80 -33.36
N GLN A 246 8.27 9.66 -34.29
CA GLN A 246 7.48 10.81 -34.75
C GLN A 246 6.71 11.45 -33.59
N SER A 247 6.05 10.67 -32.71
CA SER A 247 5.34 11.22 -31.56
C SER A 247 6.28 11.87 -30.52
N TYR A 248 7.43 11.28 -30.24
CA TYR A 248 8.36 11.75 -29.21
C TYR A 248 9.21 12.94 -29.68
N ALA A 249 9.80 12.85 -30.88
CA ALA A 249 10.60 13.93 -31.47
C ALA A 249 9.75 15.17 -31.78
N PHE A 250 8.52 14.99 -32.27
CA PHE A 250 7.63 16.11 -32.60
C PHE A 250 7.10 16.84 -31.37
N LYS A 251 6.85 16.14 -30.25
CA LYS A 251 6.38 16.79 -29.01
C LYS A 251 7.49 17.42 -28.17
N LYS A 252 8.67 16.80 -28.08
CA LYS A 252 9.69 17.23 -27.10
C LYS A 252 10.89 17.98 -27.68
N LEU A 253 11.31 17.67 -28.91
CA LEU A 253 12.48 18.33 -29.53
C LEU A 253 12.10 19.59 -30.33
N ALA A 254 10.84 19.70 -30.78
CA ALA A 254 10.34 20.88 -31.49
C ALA A 254 9.90 22.04 -30.56
N GLY A 255 9.98 21.88 -29.23
CA GLY A 255 9.59 22.92 -28.27
C GLY A 255 8.09 23.21 -28.18
N CYS A 256 7.24 22.35 -28.76
CA CYS A 256 5.79 22.47 -28.65
C CYS A 256 5.31 21.86 -27.32
N ASN A 257 5.04 22.71 -26.32
CA ASN A 257 4.28 22.32 -25.13
C ASN A 257 2.85 21.93 -25.48
#